data_AF-A0A6G3WQP4-F1
#
_entry.id   AF-A0A6G3WQP4-F1
#
_cell.length_a   1.000
_cell.length_b   1.000
_cell.length_c   1.000
_cell.angle_alpha   90.00
_cell.angle_beta   90.00
_cell.angle_gamma   90.00
#
_symmetry.space_group_name_H-M   'P 1'
#
loop_
_entity.id
_entity.type
_entity.pdbx_description
1 polymer ?
#
loop_
_entity_poly.entity_id
_entity_poly.type
_entity_poly.pdbx_seq_one_letter_code
_entity_poly.pdbx_strand_id
1 'polypeptide(L)'
;EDEGHEVANHTWTHKVLTNQKPDAIRAELEKTQLAIEKITGKKPTLMRPPQGRTDDTVSDISKDLGLSQVLWSATAKDYSTNDS
;
A
#
# COMPACT_ATOMS: atom_id res chain seq x y z
N GLU A 1 -5.75 -0.01 25.75
CA GLU A 1 -5.63 1.10 24.79
C GLU A 1 -4.70 0.63 23.68
N ASP A 2 -4.97 1.03 22.44
CA ASP A 2 -4.12 0.71 21.29
C ASP A 2 -2.86 1.59 21.27
N GLU A 3 -1.74 1.14 20.69
CA GLU A 3 -0.43 1.82 20.67
C GLU A 3 -0.40 3.17 19.91
N GLY A 4 -1.54 3.64 19.40
CA GLY A 4 -1.69 4.97 18.78
C GLY A 4 -1.17 5.09 17.34
N HIS A 5 -0.84 3.97 16.69
CA HIS A 5 -0.28 3.97 15.33
C HIS A 5 -1.32 4.12 14.22
N GLU A 6 -0.90 4.72 13.10
CA GLU A 6 -1.68 4.78 11.86
C GLU A 6 -1.53 3.48 11.06
N VAL A 7 -2.65 2.96 10.55
CA VAL A 7 -2.69 1.78 9.69
C VAL A 7 -2.94 2.22 8.24
N ALA A 8 -2.05 1.82 7.34
CA ALA A 8 -2.08 2.18 5.92
C ALA A 8 -2.12 0.94 5.02
N ASN A 9 -2.46 1.15 3.74
CA ASN A 9 -2.58 0.08 2.75
C ASN A 9 -1.21 -0.28 2.14
N HIS A 10 -0.90 -1.57 2.02
CA HIS A 10 0.31 -2.05 1.33
C HIS A 10 0.03 -3.20 0.36
N THR A 11 -1.12 -3.13 -0.34
CA THR A 11 -1.66 -4.18 -1.24
C THR A 11 -2.03 -5.47 -0.53
N TRP A 12 -2.60 -6.43 -1.25
CA TRP A 12 -3.04 -7.71 -0.69
C TRP A 12 -1.96 -8.78 -0.80
N THR A 13 -1.27 -8.84 -1.94
CA THR A 13 -0.27 -9.87 -2.26
C THR A 13 1.14 -9.35 -2.51
N HIS A 14 1.38 -8.04 -2.33
CA HIS A 14 2.69 -7.42 -2.53
C HIS A 14 3.24 -7.58 -3.95
N LYS A 15 2.36 -7.60 -4.96
CA LYS A 15 2.74 -7.58 -6.39
C LYS A 15 3.26 -6.20 -6.80
N VAL A 16 4.19 -6.19 -7.75
CA VAL A 16 4.60 -4.96 -8.44
C VAL A 16 3.44 -4.45 -9.30
N LEU A 17 2.80 -3.37 -8.86
CA LEU A 17 1.58 -2.85 -9.46
C LEU A 17 1.76 -2.37 -10.91
N THR A 18 2.92 -1.81 -11.24
CA THR A 18 3.26 -1.36 -12.61
C THR A 18 3.32 -2.50 -13.64
N ASN A 19 3.29 -3.76 -13.19
CA ASN A 19 3.26 -4.94 -14.06
C ASN A 19 1.86 -5.57 -14.13
N GLN A 20 0.85 -4.96 -13.50
CA GLN A 20 -0.51 -5.48 -13.42
C GLN A 20 -1.46 -4.69 -14.31
N LYS A 21 -2.59 -5.31 -14.67
CA LYS A 21 -3.69 -4.61 -15.33
C LYS A 21 -4.44 -3.70 -14.34
N PRO A 22 -5.08 -2.60 -14.80
CA PRO A 22 -5.84 -1.69 -13.94
C PRO A 22 -6.81 -2.38 -12.97
N ASP A 23 -7.60 -3.34 -13.43
CA ASP A 23 -8.55 -4.07 -12.58
C ASP A 23 -7.86 -4.88 -11.48
N ALA A 24 -6.69 -5.45 -11.77
CA ALA A 24 -5.91 -6.19 -10.79
C ALA A 24 -5.28 -5.25 -9.75
N ILE A 25 -4.83 -4.06 -10.16
CA ILE A 25 -4.34 -3.01 -9.23
C ILE A 25 -5.48 -2.59 -8.30
N ARG A 26 -6.66 -2.31 -8.85
CA ARG A 26 -7.84 -1.93 -8.07
C ARG A 26 -8.23 -3.02 -7.07
N ALA A 27 -8.28 -4.28 -7.51
CA ALA A 27 -8.60 -5.42 -6.65
C ALA A 27 -7.59 -5.60 -5.49
N GLU A 28 -6.29 -5.41 -5.74
CA GLU A 28 -5.25 -5.46 -4.70
C GLU A 28 -5.48 -4.37 -3.63
N LEU A 29 -5.84 -3.15 -4.04
CA LEU A 29 -6.05 -2.03 -3.13
C LEU A 29 -7.38 -2.14 -2.39
N GLU A 30 -8.49 -2.38 -3.10
CA GLU A 30 -9.83 -2.47 -2.52
C GLU A 30 -9.97 -3.60 -1.52
N LYS A 31 -9.41 -4.78 -1.84
CA LYS A 31 -9.46 -5.92 -0.92
C LYS A 31 -8.77 -5.61 0.41
N THR A 32 -7.62 -4.94 0.36
CA THR A 32 -6.90 -4.52 1.55
C THR A 32 -7.65 -3.40 2.30
N GLN A 33 -8.25 -2.44 1.59
CA GLN A 33 -9.10 -1.41 2.22
C GLN A 33 -10.24 -2.04 3.03
N LEU A 34 -11.01 -2.94 2.41
CA LEU A 34 -12.16 -3.60 3.05
C LEU A 34 -11.73 -4.47 4.23
N ALA A 35 -10.61 -5.17 4.11
CA ALA A 35 -10.08 -5.99 5.19
C ALA A 35 -9.68 -5.13 6.41
N ILE A 36 -8.96 -4.04 6.19
CA ILE A 36 -8.54 -3.13 7.27
C ILE A 36 -9.76 -2.45 7.90
N GLU A 37 -10.71 -1.97 7.09
CA GLU A 37 -11.94 -1.33 7.58
C GLU A 37 -12.78 -2.30 8.41
N LYS A 38 -12.92 -3.56 7.97
CA LYS A 38 -13.66 -4.58 8.73
C LYS A 38 -13.05 -4.87 10.09
N ILE A 39 -11.73 -4.84 10.21
CA ILE A 39 -11.01 -5.17 11.44
C ILE A 39 -10.93 -3.97 12.39
N THR A 40 -10.69 -2.78 11.84
CA THR A 40 -10.35 -1.58 12.62
C THR A 40 -11.48 -0.56 12.71
N GLY A 41 -12.54 -0.70 11.90
CA GLY A 41 -13.59 0.30 11.73
C GLY A 41 -13.14 1.57 11.01
N LYS A 42 -11.91 1.62 10.49
CA LYS A 42 -11.33 2.78 9.82
C LYS A 42 -10.85 2.40 8.42
N LYS A 43 -11.22 3.23 7.44
CA LYS A 43 -10.75 3.10 6.07
C LYS A 43 -9.39 3.82 5.93
N PRO A 44 -8.32 3.14 5.47
CA PRO A 44 -7.04 3.81 5.25
C PRO A 44 -7.13 4.91 4.20
N THR A 45 -6.35 5.98 4.38
CA THR A 45 -6.20 7.10 3.45
C THR A 45 -4.81 7.17 2.83
N LEU A 46 -3.87 6.36 3.34
CA LEU A 46 -2.50 6.26 2.87
C LEU A 46 -2.24 4.88 2.29
N MET A 47 -1.37 4.82 1.28
CA MET A 47 -0.87 3.57 0.72
C MET A 47 0.60 3.67 0.36
N ARG A 48 1.36 2.57 0.51
CA ARG A 48 2.74 2.48 -0.01
C ARG A 48 2.79 1.45 -1.14
N PRO A 49 3.31 1.79 -2.34
CA PRO A 49 3.38 0.82 -3.41
C PRO A 49 4.46 -0.23 -3.09
N PRO A 50 4.19 -1.54 -3.33
CA PRO A 50 5.20 -2.58 -3.17
C PRO A 50 6.48 -2.25 -3.94
N GLN A 51 7.62 -2.45 -3.28
CA GLN A 51 8.95 -2.13 -3.81
C GLN A 51 9.15 -0.64 -4.20
N GLY A 52 8.24 0.27 -3.80
CA GLY A 52 8.31 1.68 -4.19
C GLY A 52 8.01 1.94 -5.67
N ARG A 53 7.46 0.95 -6.40
CA ARG A 53 7.21 1.05 -7.85
C ARG A 53 5.80 1.54 -8.14
N THR A 54 5.70 2.69 -8.79
CA THR A 54 4.42 3.34 -9.13
C THR A 54 4.51 4.05 -10.49
N ASP A 55 3.37 4.31 -11.09
CA ASP A 55 3.18 5.03 -12.35
C ASP A 55 1.85 5.79 -12.33
N ASP A 56 1.48 6.42 -13.46
CA ASP A 56 0.24 7.19 -13.57
C ASP A 56 -1.01 6.32 -13.38
N THR A 57 -1.00 5.07 -13.87
CA THR A 57 -2.13 4.16 -13.70
C THR A 57 -2.34 3.81 -12.23
N VAL A 58 -1.26 3.49 -11.51
CA VAL A 58 -1.31 3.23 -10.06
C VAL A 58 -1.77 4.49 -9.31
N SER A 59 -1.30 5.67 -9.73
CA SER A 59 -1.65 6.96 -9.14
C SER A 59 -3.12 7.31 -9.29
N ASP A 60 -3.68 7.12 -10.46
CA ASP A 60 -5.09 7.44 -10.72
C ASP A 60 -6.01 6.47 -9.98
N ILE A 61 -5.71 5.17 -9.99
CA ILE A 61 -6.48 4.19 -9.22
C ILE A 61 -6.38 4.45 -7.72
N SER A 62 -5.20 4.85 -7.21
CA SER A 62 -5.05 5.20 -5.79
C SER A 62 -5.93 6.39 -5.42
N LYS A 63 -5.93 7.45 -6.24
CA LYS A 63 -6.77 8.64 -6.04
C LYS A 63 -8.26 8.31 -6.08
N ASP A 64 -8.70 7.50 -7.05
CA ASP A 64 -10.09 7.04 -7.15
C ASP A 64 -10.57 6.33 -5.88
N LEU A 65 -9.67 5.61 -5.21
CA LEU A 65 -9.95 4.89 -3.96
C LEU A 65 -9.79 5.76 -2.70
N GLY A 66 -9.42 7.03 -2.86
CA GLY A 66 -9.19 7.98 -1.76
C GLY A 66 -7.84 7.77 -1.05
N LEU A 67 -6.85 7.20 -1.74
CA LEU A 67 -5.54 6.89 -1.19
C LEU A 67 -4.45 7.85 -1.70
N SER A 68 -3.66 8.38 -0.78
CA SER A 68 -2.40 9.08 -1.07
C SER A 68 -1.23 8.10 -1.05
N GLN A 69 -0.38 8.15 -2.07
CA GLN A 69 0.84 7.32 -2.12
C GLN A 69 1.96 7.91 -1.26
N VAL A 70 2.59 7.07 -0.43
CA VAL A 70 3.71 7.44 0.44
C VAL A 70 4.94 6.60 0.08
N LEU A 71 5.97 7.28 -0.43
CA LEU A 71 7.31 6.72 -0.64
C LEU A 71 8.25 7.11 0.51
N TRP A 72 9.56 6.99 0.30
CA TRP A 72 10.59 7.37 1.26
C TRP A 72 11.73 8.10 0.54
N SER A 73 12.42 8.98 1.27
CA SER A 73 13.62 9.67 0.80
C SER A 73 14.93 9.01 1.28
N ALA A 74 14.86 8.16 2.31
CA ALA A 74 15.98 7.40 2.86
C ALA A 74 15.57 5.93 3.06
N THR A 75 16.48 4.98 2.85
CA THR A 75 16.22 3.55 3.02
C THR A 75 17.19 2.95 4.03
N ALA A 76 16.65 2.26 5.05
CA ALA A 76 17.44 1.64 6.11
C ALA A 76 18.17 0.37 5.64
N LYS A 77 17.68 -0.28 4.57
CA LYS A 77 18.14 -1.60 4.08
C LYS A 77 18.14 -2.70 5.15
N ASP A 78 17.31 -2.55 6.18
CA ASP A 78 17.09 -3.52 7.25
C ASP A 78 16.56 -4.88 6.76
N TYR A 79 15.88 -4.89 5.61
CA TYR A 79 15.49 -6.14 4.92
C TYR A 79 16.67 -6.95 4.36
N SER A 80 17.86 -6.33 4.22
CA SER A 80 19.07 -6.95 3.69
C SER A 80 20.03 -7.25 4.82
N THR A 81 19.94 -8.46 5.39
CA THR A 81 20.87 -8.90 6.44
C THR A 81 22.18 -9.38 5.81
N ASN A 82 23.28 -8.66 6.08
CA ASN A 82 24.64 -9.22 6.05
C ASN A 82 25.14 -9.57 7.46
N ASP A 83 24.28 -9.45 8.47
CA ASP A 83 24.57 -9.81 9.85
C ASP A 83 24.56 -11.35 9.93
N SER A 84 25.76 -11.94 10.04
CA SER A 84 26.02 -13.36 10.28
C SER A 84 26.84 -13.49 11.56
#